data_AF-A0A7S1F0Y6-F1
#
_entry.id   AF-A0A7S1F0Y6-F1
#
_cell.length_a   1.000
_cell.length_b   1.000
_cell.length_c   1.000
_cell.angle_alpha   90.00
_cell.angle_beta   90.00
_cell.angle_gamma   90.00
#
_symmetry.space_group_name_H-M   'P 1'
#
loop_
_entity.id
_entity.type
_entity.pdbx_description
1 polymer ?
#
loop_
_entity_poly.entity_id
_entity_poly.type
_entity_poly.pdbx_seq_one_letter_code
_entity_poly.pdbx_strand_id
1 'polypeptide(L)'
;ETALIGQISASLSSLHALSALLKVDDRNVTVDNFPSIADMLIEQLHGITNLQLAPYGTVSQIHPLEGNEGAIGHALLLDPARVTGALATIEQQSVGLVGPLTLLQGGTAIIARLAVFSFFASEFLPDETWTNSDGEMFSRSCSDLSALDENCKLEGRMENGTATYFWGFATMVTLVSDLLATLDFEGLEEGSHLDSRFHWRILDRTAHASQESVHGIFAHSSSAGYGVS
;
A
#
# COMPACT_ATOMS: atom_id res chain seq x y z
N GLU A 1 19.95 4.60 1.64
CA GLU A 1 19.12 3.47 2.07
C GLU A 1 18.09 3.86 3.13
N THR A 2 18.50 4.48 4.25
CA THR A 2 17.61 4.86 5.36
C THR A 2 16.50 5.86 5.01
N ALA A 3 16.77 6.84 4.13
CA ALA A 3 15.79 7.86 3.74
C ALA A 3 14.60 7.26 2.96
N LEU A 4 14.88 6.32 2.05
CA LEU A 4 13.85 5.64 1.27
C LEU A 4 12.96 4.75 2.15
N ILE A 5 13.58 3.97 3.03
CA ILE A 5 12.86 3.14 4.01
C ILE A 5 12.02 4.01 4.95
N GLY A 6 12.56 5.15 5.37
CA GLY A 6 11.84 6.16 6.16
C GLY A 6 10.61 6.71 5.44
N GLN A 7 10.76 7.08 4.17
CA GLN A 7 9.65 7.60 3.35
C GLN A 7 8.55 6.56 3.12
N ILE A 8 8.93 5.32 2.81
CA ILE A 8 7.95 4.23 2.69
C ILE A 8 7.22 4.03 4.02
N SER A 9 7.94 4.01 5.14
CA SER A 9 7.33 3.84 6.47
C SER A 9 6.38 4.97 6.84
N ALA A 10 6.72 6.22 6.50
CA ALA A 10 5.85 7.38 6.66
C ALA A 10 4.58 7.23 5.80
N SER A 11 4.76 6.89 4.52
CA SER A 11 3.64 6.69 3.59
C SER A 11 2.71 5.58 4.07
N LEU A 12 3.26 4.45 4.56
CA LEU A 12 2.50 3.34 5.15
C LEU A 12 1.70 3.73 6.39
N SER A 13 2.12 4.78 7.11
CA SER A 13 1.37 5.28 8.27
C SER A 13 0.00 5.83 7.87
N SER A 14 -0.20 6.24 6.61
CA SER A 14 -1.52 6.62 6.06
C SER A 14 -2.53 5.47 6.17
N LEU A 15 -2.10 4.23 5.91
CA LEU A 15 -2.97 3.05 5.96
C LEU A 15 -3.41 2.76 7.39
N HIS A 16 -2.50 2.92 8.35
CA HIS A 16 -2.84 2.75 9.77
C HIS A 16 -3.77 3.85 10.27
N ALA A 17 -3.57 5.10 9.84
CA ALA A 17 -4.48 6.20 10.16
C ALA A 17 -5.89 5.95 9.59
N LEU A 18 -6.00 5.59 8.30
CA LEU A 18 -7.28 5.24 7.68
C LEU A 18 -7.94 4.06 8.37
N SER A 19 -7.18 3.00 8.66
CA SER A 19 -7.71 1.83 9.36
C SER A 19 -8.26 2.18 10.74
N ALA A 20 -7.59 3.05 11.49
CA ALA A 20 -8.07 3.48 12.79
C ALA A 20 -9.38 4.26 12.69
N LEU A 21 -9.51 5.16 11.72
CA LEU A 21 -10.74 5.92 11.47
C LEU A 21 -11.90 4.99 11.09
N LEU A 22 -11.67 4.06 10.15
CA LEU A 22 -12.67 3.10 9.69
C LEU A 22 -13.13 2.11 10.78
N LYS A 23 -12.23 1.75 11.71
CA LYS A 23 -12.55 0.87 12.84
C LYS A 23 -13.55 1.47 13.82
N VAL A 24 -13.53 2.79 13.99
CA VAL A 24 -14.39 3.50 14.95
C VAL A 24 -15.59 4.15 14.29
N ASP A 25 -15.71 4.04 12.96
CA ASP A 25 -16.75 4.69 12.19
C ASP A 25 -18.03 3.84 12.12
N ASP A 26 -18.99 4.16 12.98
CA ASP A 26 -20.31 3.51 13.04
C ASP A 26 -21.32 4.10 12.06
N ARG A 27 -20.98 5.21 11.39
CA ARG A 27 -21.90 6.03 10.57
C ARG A 27 -21.40 6.32 9.17
N ASN A 28 -20.34 5.63 8.73
CA ASN A 28 -19.75 5.80 7.41
C ASN A 28 -19.17 7.21 7.16
N VAL A 29 -18.90 7.99 8.21
CA VAL A 29 -18.39 9.37 8.14
C VAL A 29 -17.02 9.43 7.48
N THR A 30 -16.17 8.43 7.71
CA THR A 30 -14.82 8.33 7.14
C THR A 30 -14.89 8.13 5.63
N VAL A 31 -15.82 7.29 5.17
CA VAL A 31 -16.04 7.04 3.73
C VAL A 31 -16.63 8.29 3.08
N ASP A 32 -17.60 8.94 3.71
CA ASP A 32 -18.24 10.14 3.16
C ASP A 32 -17.25 11.32 3.03
N ASN A 33 -16.28 11.42 3.94
CA ASN A 33 -15.25 12.46 3.95
C ASN A 33 -13.89 11.99 3.40
N PHE A 34 -13.84 10.81 2.78
CA PHE A 34 -12.59 10.19 2.37
C PHE A 34 -11.74 11.07 1.45
N PRO A 35 -12.28 11.78 0.43
CA PRO A 35 -11.44 12.64 -0.41
C PRO A 35 -10.65 13.66 0.40
N SER A 36 -11.29 14.35 1.36
CA SER A 36 -10.62 15.33 2.22
C SER A 36 -9.61 14.69 3.17
N ILE A 37 -9.92 13.52 3.73
CA ILE A 37 -8.99 12.78 4.59
C ILE A 37 -7.76 12.33 3.79
N ALA A 38 -7.98 11.76 2.61
CA ALA A 38 -6.93 11.29 1.72
C ALA A 38 -6.03 12.42 1.25
N ASP A 39 -6.61 13.57 0.89
CA ASP A 39 -5.88 14.78 0.51
C ASP A 39 -4.91 15.21 1.61
N MET A 40 -5.40 15.35 2.85
CA MET A 40 -4.56 15.69 4.00
C MET A 40 -3.44 14.67 4.24
N LEU A 41 -3.73 13.37 4.11
CA LEU A 41 -2.72 12.32 4.30
C LEU A 41 -1.63 12.35 3.22
N ILE A 42 -2.03 12.58 1.96
CA ILE A 42 -1.10 12.69 0.83
C ILE A 42 -0.20 13.91 1.00
N GLU A 43 -0.79 15.06 1.36
CA GLU A 43 -0.04 16.31 1.59
C GLU A 43 0.94 16.20 2.77
N GLN A 44 0.57 15.51 3.85
CA GLN A 44 1.38 15.45 5.07
C GLN A 44 2.48 14.38 5.03
N LEU A 45 2.21 13.23 4.42
CA LEU A 45 3.13 12.08 4.46
C LEU A 45 4.05 12.03 3.23
N HIS A 46 3.66 12.66 2.13
CA HIS A 46 4.34 12.64 0.82
C HIS A 46 4.61 11.21 0.30
N GLY A 47 5.11 11.08 -0.93
CA GLY A 47 5.42 9.77 -1.51
C GLY A 47 4.21 8.85 -1.71
N ILE A 48 3.00 9.40 -1.68
CA ILE A 48 1.74 8.71 -1.97
C ILE A 48 1.18 9.31 -3.26
N THR A 49 0.96 8.47 -4.26
CA THR A 49 0.35 8.87 -5.53
C THR A 49 -1.18 8.88 -5.42
N ASN A 50 -1.77 7.85 -4.81
CA ASN A 50 -3.19 7.83 -4.47
C ASN A 50 -3.49 6.91 -3.28
N LEU A 51 -4.65 7.17 -2.66
CA LEU A 51 -5.26 6.33 -1.63
C LEU A 51 -6.60 5.80 -2.12
N GLN A 52 -6.98 4.60 -1.67
CA GLN A 52 -8.19 3.92 -2.11
C GLN A 52 -8.90 3.24 -0.94
N LEU A 53 -10.23 3.26 -0.97
CA LEU A 53 -11.10 2.48 -0.09
C LEU A 53 -11.86 1.44 -0.88
N ALA A 54 -11.77 0.19 -0.43
CA ALA A 54 -12.42 -0.95 -1.05
C ALA A 54 -13.29 -1.71 -0.03
N PRO A 55 -14.47 -1.17 0.37
CA PRO A 55 -15.40 -1.88 1.23
C PRO A 55 -15.78 -3.23 0.59
N TYR A 56 -15.83 -4.27 1.40
CA TYR A 56 -16.09 -5.66 0.98
C TYR A 56 -15.12 -6.22 -0.08
N GLY A 57 -14.00 -5.54 -0.33
CA GLY A 57 -13.01 -5.94 -1.31
C GLY A 57 -13.12 -5.25 -2.67
N THR A 58 -14.03 -4.29 -2.84
CA THR A 58 -14.26 -3.64 -4.15
C THR A 58 -14.03 -2.16 -4.07
N VAL A 59 -13.13 -1.67 -4.93
CA VAL A 59 -12.67 -0.27 -4.89
C VAL A 59 -13.85 0.66 -5.18
N SER A 60 -14.27 1.40 -4.17
CA SER A 60 -15.42 2.31 -4.24
C SER A 60 -15.01 3.77 -4.30
N GLN A 61 -13.84 4.10 -3.77
CA GLN A 61 -13.32 5.45 -3.72
C GLN A 61 -11.81 5.46 -3.93
N ILE A 62 -11.35 6.50 -4.60
CA ILE A 62 -9.94 6.76 -4.89
C ILE A 62 -9.70 8.27 -4.87
N HIS A 63 -8.56 8.68 -4.30
CA HIS A 63 -8.14 10.07 -4.27
C HIS A 63 -6.63 10.21 -4.52
N PRO A 64 -6.19 11.11 -5.42
CA PRO A 64 -7.03 11.89 -6.34
C PRO A 64 -7.73 11.00 -7.38
N LEU A 65 -8.93 11.41 -7.81
CA LEU A 65 -9.72 10.64 -8.79
C LEU A 65 -9.16 10.77 -10.21
N GLU A 66 -8.71 11.97 -10.57
CA GLU A 66 -8.21 12.28 -11.92
C GLU A 66 -7.06 11.35 -12.29
N GLY A 67 -7.24 10.63 -13.41
CA GLY A 67 -6.26 9.68 -13.93
C GLY A 67 -6.25 8.33 -13.21
N ASN A 68 -7.10 8.10 -12.19
CA ASN A 68 -7.22 6.85 -11.44
C ASN A 68 -8.62 6.19 -11.56
N GLU A 69 -9.47 6.67 -12.46
CA GLU A 69 -10.88 6.29 -12.58
C GLU A 69 -11.07 4.80 -12.91
N GLY A 70 -10.12 4.22 -13.65
CA GLY A 70 -10.16 2.81 -14.05
C GLY A 70 -10.04 1.82 -12.89
N ALA A 71 -9.64 2.27 -11.69
CA ALA A 71 -9.61 1.43 -10.51
C ALA A 71 -10.99 1.31 -9.83
N ILE A 72 -11.91 2.25 -10.05
CA ILE A 72 -13.24 2.23 -9.44
C ILE A 72 -14.05 1.03 -9.95
N GLY A 73 -14.68 0.30 -9.04
CA GLY A 73 -15.45 -0.92 -9.31
C GLY A 73 -14.60 -2.18 -9.45
N HIS A 74 -13.28 -2.11 -9.23
CA HIS A 74 -12.41 -3.28 -9.28
C HIS A 74 -12.61 -4.18 -8.06
N ALA A 75 -13.13 -5.40 -8.28
CA ALA A 75 -13.36 -6.38 -7.23
C ALA A 75 -12.09 -7.20 -6.93
N LEU A 76 -11.35 -6.81 -5.91
CA LEU A 76 -10.04 -7.38 -5.55
C LEU A 76 -10.13 -8.84 -5.07
N LEU A 77 -11.30 -9.26 -4.58
CA LEU A 77 -11.57 -10.63 -4.12
C LEU A 77 -12.12 -11.53 -5.24
N LEU A 78 -12.50 -10.97 -6.39
CA LEU A 78 -13.02 -11.72 -7.53
C LEU A 78 -12.03 -11.77 -8.70
N ASP A 79 -11.13 -10.80 -8.81
CA ASP A 79 -10.09 -10.78 -9.84
C ASP A 79 -9.03 -11.88 -9.59
N PRO A 80 -8.91 -12.89 -10.47
CA PRO A 80 -7.90 -13.95 -10.33
C PRO A 80 -6.46 -13.43 -10.24
N ALA A 81 -6.16 -12.28 -10.86
CA ALA A 81 -4.83 -11.68 -10.83
C ALA A 81 -4.49 -11.04 -9.47
N ARG A 82 -5.49 -10.77 -8.62
CA ARG A 82 -5.34 -10.00 -7.37
C ARG A 82 -5.79 -10.76 -6.12
N VAL A 83 -6.68 -11.74 -6.28
CA VAL A 83 -7.32 -12.48 -5.18
C VAL A 83 -6.30 -13.13 -4.25
N THR A 84 -5.23 -13.73 -4.77
CA THR A 84 -4.20 -14.38 -3.94
C THR A 84 -3.53 -13.40 -2.98
N GLY A 85 -3.14 -12.21 -3.47
CA GLY A 85 -2.54 -11.18 -2.63
C GLY A 85 -3.54 -10.53 -1.67
N ALA A 86 -4.79 -10.37 -2.10
CA ALA A 86 -5.86 -9.85 -1.25
C ALA A 86 -6.18 -10.79 -0.08
N LEU A 87 -6.34 -12.09 -0.35
CA LEU A 87 -6.58 -13.11 0.69
C LEU A 87 -5.39 -13.24 1.64
N ALA A 88 -4.14 -13.23 1.14
CA ALA A 88 -2.96 -13.24 2.00
C ALA A 88 -2.93 -12.02 2.96
N THR A 89 -3.36 -10.85 2.48
CA THR A 89 -3.46 -9.64 3.32
C THR A 89 -4.54 -9.79 4.40
N ILE A 90 -5.68 -10.39 4.06
CA ILE A 90 -6.76 -10.71 5.01
C ILE A 90 -6.28 -11.68 6.08
N GLU A 91 -5.62 -12.77 5.68
CA GLU A 91 -5.11 -13.81 6.58
C GLU A 91 -4.06 -13.25 7.56
N GLN A 92 -3.12 -12.43 7.05
CA GLN A 92 -2.05 -11.86 7.87
C GLN A 92 -2.54 -10.73 8.78
N GLN A 93 -3.63 -10.04 8.42
CA GLN A 93 -4.14 -8.84 9.08
C GLN A 93 -3.07 -7.77 9.28
N SER A 94 -2.17 -7.68 8.30
CA SER A 94 -1.05 -6.75 8.25
C SER A 94 -1.01 -6.08 6.87
N VAL A 95 -0.06 -5.17 6.68
CA VAL A 95 0.13 -4.53 5.37
C VAL A 95 0.73 -5.56 4.40
N GLY A 96 -0.01 -5.89 3.36
CA GLY A 96 0.49 -6.61 2.18
C GLY A 96 1.13 -5.63 1.20
N LEU A 97 2.37 -5.89 0.79
CA LEU A 97 3.08 -5.12 -0.23
C LEU A 97 3.09 -5.90 -1.54
N VAL A 98 2.69 -5.22 -2.62
CA VAL A 98 2.68 -5.76 -3.98
C VAL A 98 3.40 -4.77 -4.89
N GLY A 99 4.61 -5.11 -5.32
CA GLY A 99 5.41 -4.23 -6.17
C GLY A 99 6.82 -4.77 -6.43
N PRO A 100 7.56 -4.16 -7.39
CA PRO A 100 7.11 -3.11 -8.30
C PRO A 100 6.25 -3.70 -9.43
N LEU A 101 5.06 -3.13 -9.64
CA LEU A 101 4.14 -3.52 -10.71
C LEU A 101 4.05 -2.40 -11.74
N THR A 102 3.95 -2.75 -13.02
CA THR A 102 3.56 -1.78 -14.06
C THR A 102 2.05 -1.55 -13.97
N LEU A 103 1.62 -0.30 -13.77
CA LEU A 103 0.20 0.05 -13.74
C LEU A 103 -0.40 0.01 -15.15
N LEU A 104 -1.70 -0.29 -15.25
CA LEU A 104 -2.45 -0.24 -16.52
C LEU A 104 -2.41 1.14 -17.19
N GLN A 105 -2.19 2.18 -16.39
CA GLN A 105 -2.12 3.59 -16.82
C GLN A 105 -0.69 4.04 -17.14
N GLY A 106 0.31 3.14 -17.03
CA GLY A 106 1.73 3.44 -17.19
C GLY A 106 2.45 3.74 -15.87
N GLY A 107 3.78 3.57 -15.84
CA GLY A 107 4.61 3.76 -14.65
C GLY A 107 4.78 2.50 -13.79
N THR A 108 5.78 2.52 -12.91
CA THR A 108 6.07 1.44 -11.95
C THR A 108 5.61 1.87 -10.57
N ALA A 109 4.74 1.09 -9.95
CA ALA A 109 4.16 1.39 -8.65
C ALA A 109 4.42 0.28 -7.63
N ILE A 110 4.47 0.70 -6.37
CA ILE A 110 4.35 -0.18 -5.22
C ILE A 110 2.96 0.05 -4.63
N ILE A 111 2.23 -1.04 -4.43
CA ILE A 111 0.90 -1.05 -3.84
C ILE A 111 1.04 -1.61 -2.43
N ALA A 112 0.67 -0.83 -1.43
CA ALA A 112 0.52 -1.30 -0.06
C ALA A 112 -0.96 -1.41 0.27
N ARG A 113 -1.37 -2.55 0.79
CA ARG A 113 -2.77 -2.84 1.12
C ARG A 113 -2.88 -3.28 2.55
N LEU A 114 -3.85 -2.74 3.27
CA LEU A 114 -4.19 -3.15 4.63
C LEU A 114 -5.63 -3.67 4.64
N ALA A 115 -5.82 -4.89 5.15
CA ALA A 115 -7.13 -5.42 5.46
C ALA A 115 -7.65 -4.75 6.74
N VAL A 116 -8.82 -4.12 6.66
CA VAL A 116 -9.46 -3.44 7.79
C VAL A 116 -10.56 -4.35 8.33
N PHE A 117 -10.49 -4.62 9.64
CA PHE A 117 -11.51 -5.35 10.37
C PHE A 117 -12.16 -4.44 11.39
N SER A 118 -13.48 -4.43 11.46
CA SER A 118 -14.27 -3.55 12.33
C SER A 118 -15.39 -4.33 13.00
N PHE A 119 -15.81 -3.86 14.18
CA PHE A 119 -17.01 -4.36 14.87
C PHE A 119 -18.30 -3.95 14.18
N PHE A 120 -18.27 -2.84 13.45
CA PHE A 120 -19.42 -2.31 12.71
C PHE A 120 -19.52 -2.91 11.30
N ALA A 121 -18.55 -3.72 10.89
CA ALA A 121 -18.59 -4.43 9.61
C ALA A 121 -19.63 -5.55 9.62
N SER A 122 -20.19 -5.83 8.45
CA SER A 122 -21.11 -6.94 8.27
C SER A 122 -20.41 -8.28 8.48
N GLU A 123 -21.07 -9.21 9.16
CA GLU A 123 -20.53 -10.56 9.40
C GLU A 123 -20.31 -11.34 8.09
N PHE A 124 -21.18 -11.13 7.12
CA PHE A 124 -21.12 -11.74 5.80
C PHE A 124 -20.86 -10.69 4.73
N LEU A 125 -20.04 -11.04 3.74
CA LEU A 125 -19.87 -10.25 2.54
C LEU A 125 -21.18 -10.21 1.72
N PRO A 126 -21.42 -9.16 0.92
CA PRO A 126 -22.55 -9.12 0.01
C PRO A 126 -22.33 -10.04 -1.21
N ASP A 127 -23.45 -10.38 -1.86
CA ASP A 127 -23.44 -10.93 -3.21
C ASP A 127 -22.80 -9.92 -4.15
N GLU A 128 -21.94 -10.43 -5.03
CA GLU A 128 -21.16 -9.58 -5.90
C GLU A 128 -20.96 -10.24 -7.26
N THR A 129 -20.95 -9.42 -8.31
CA THR A 129 -20.58 -9.85 -9.65
C THR A 129 -19.67 -8.80 -10.25
N TRP A 130 -18.55 -9.25 -10.79
CA TRP A 130 -17.55 -8.40 -11.42
C TRP A 130 -17.18 -8.97 -12.80
N THR A 131 -16.89 -8.10 -13.76
CA THR A 131 -16.49 -8.49 -15.11
C THR A 131 -15.12 -7.90 -15.38
N ASN A 132 -14.18 -8.73 -15.85
CA ASN A 132 -12.84 -8.27 -16.20
C ASN A 132 -12.82 -7.56 -17.56
N SER A 133 -11.65 -7.04 -17.95
CA SER A 133 -11.45 -6.37 -19.24
C SER A 133 -11.71 -7.26 -20.46
N ASP A 134 -11.59 -8.58 -20.29
CA ASP A 134 -11.80 -9.58 -21.35
C ASP A 134 -13.27 -10.00 -21.48
N GLY A 135 -14.16 -9.47 -20.62
CA GLY A 135 -15.58 -9.80 -20.59
C GLY A 135 -15.93 -11.07 -19.81
N GLU A 136 -14.96 -11.66 -19.10
CA GLU A 136 -15.20 -12.81 -18.23
C GLU A 136 -15.84 -12.35 -16.92
N MET A 137 -16.89 -13.06 -16.52
CA MET A 137 -17.67 -12.75 -15.32
C MET A 137 -17.25 -13.63 -14.15
N PHE A 138 -17.06 -13.00 -13.00
CA PHE A 138 -16.78 -13.63 -11.71
C PHE A 138 -17.86 -13.21 -10.72
N SER A 139 -18.36 -14.15 -9.92
CA SER A 139 -19.44 -13.86 -8.97
C SER A 139 -19.24 -14.59 -7.66
N ARG A 140 -19.65 -13.95 -6.57
CA ARG A 140 -19.77 -14.54 -5.23
C ARG A 140 -21.21 -14.37 -4.76
N SER A 141 -21.75 -15.41 -4.13
CA SER A 141 -23.08 -15.39 -3.49
C SER A 141 -22.94 -15.80 -2.03
N CYS A 142 -23.22 -14.88 -1.13
CA CYS A 142 -23.15 -15.03 0.32
C CYS A 142 -24.52 -14.87 1.00
N SER A 143 -25.57 -14.49 0.26
CA SER A 143 -26.95 -14.46 0.74
C SER A 143 -27.56 -15.85 0.94
N ASP A 144 -27.01 -16.88 0.28
CA ASP A 144 -27.49 -18.26 0.39
C ASP A 144 -26.72 -19.04 1.46
N LEU A 145 -27.33 -19.14 2.65
CA LEU A 145 -26.78 -19.88 3.79
C LEU A 145 -26.58 -21.39 3.52
N SER A 146 -27.25 -21.94 2.50
CA SER A 146 -27.15 -23.36 2.13
C SER A 146 -25.99 -23.68 1.18
N ALA A 147 -25.41 -22.66 0.57
CA ALA A 147 -24.31 -22.74 -0.38
C ALA A 147 -23.16 -21.78 -0.01
N LEU A 148 -22.99 -21.50 1.30
CA LEU A 148 -21.93 -20.62 1.79
C LEU A 148 -20.58 -21.11 1.32
N ASP A 149 -19.94 -20.33 0.47
CA ASP A 149 -18.51 -20.40 0.22
C ASP A 149 -17.79 -20.08 1.55
N GLU A 150 -16.72 -20.83 1.85
CA GLU A 150 -15.86 -20.56 3.02
C GLU A 150 -15.33 -19.10 3.02
N ASN A 151 -15.33 -18.45 1.85
CA ASN A 151 -14.89 -17.07 1.66
C ASN A 151 -15.97 -15.99 1.90
N CYS A 152 -17.16 -16.35 2.38
CA CYS A 152 -18.24 -15.40 2.65
C CYS A 152 -18.17 -14.73 4.03
N LYS A 153 -17.45 -15.35 4.97
CA LYS A 153 -17.28 -14.87 6.33
C LYS A 153 -15.80 -14.70 6.63
N LEU A 154 -15.35 -13.44 6.76
CA LEU A 154 -13.95 -13.11 7.00
C LEU A 154 -13.78 -12.54 8.40
N GLU A 155 -13.45 -13.40 9.35
CA GLU A 155 -13.28 -13.03 10.75
C GLU A 155 -11.91 -12.40 11.01
N GLY A 156 -11.92 -11.30 11.77
CA GLY A 156 -10.74 -10.62 12.26
C GLY A 156 -10.24 -11.17 13.59
N ARG A 157 -9.13 -10.63 14.10
CA ARG A 157 -8.72 -10.88 15.50
C ARG A 157 -9.79 -10.34 16.45
N MET A 158 -10.00 -11.06 17.55
CA MET A 158 -10.83 -10.55 18.63
C MET A 158 -10.15 -9.35 19.30
N GLU A 159 -10.91 -8.27 19.45
CA GLU A 159 -10.48 -7.04 20.12
C GLU A 159 -11.40 -6.84 21.33
N ASN A 160 -10.83 -6.78 22.54
CA ASN A 160 -11.57 -6.65 23.81
C ASN A 160 -12.71 -7.69 24.01
N GLY A 161 -12.50 -8.92 23.52
CA GLY A 161 -13.49 -10.00 23.64
C GLY A 161 -14.68 -9.91 22.68
N THR A 162 -14.64 -8.98 21.73
CA THR A 162 -15.65 -8.87 20.67
C THR A 162 -15.04 -9.33 19.34
N ALA A 163 -15.83 -10.04 18.53
CA ALA A 163 -15.41 -10.45 17.19
C ALA A 163 -15.43 -9.26 16.23
N THR A 164 -14.42 -9.15 15.38
CA THR A 164 -14.37 -8.16 14.29
C THR A 164 -14.58 -8.87 12.95
N TYR A 165 -15.14 -8.17 11.98
CA TYR A 165 -15.36 -8.70 10.63
C TYR A 165 -14.68 -7.82 9.60
N PHE A 166 -14.37 -8.40 8.45
CA PHE A 166 -13.72 -7.68 7.35
C PHE A 166 -14.63 -6.56 6.83
N TRP A 167 -14.17 -5.33 7.02
CA TRP A 167 -14.81 -4.14 6.47
C TRP A 167 -14.45 -3.96 5.00
N GLY A 168 -13.20 -4.20 4.64
CA GLY A 168 -12.65 -3.89 3.32
C GLY A 168 -11.15 -3.65 3.35
N PHE A 169 -10.62 -3.07 2.27
CA PHE A 169 -9.23 -2.67 2.18
C PHE A 169 -9.04 -1.15 2.21
N ALA A 170 -7.99 -0.71 2.89
CA ALA A 170 -7.34 0.56 2.63
C ALA A 170 -6.10 0.29 1.78
N THR A 171 -5.97 0.97 0.65
CA THR A 171 -4.85 0.78 -0.29
C THR A 171 -4.14 2.11 -0.53
N MET A 172 -2.81 2.04 -0.56
CA MET A 172 -1.92 3.15 -0.90
C MET A 172 -1.13 2.73 -2.12
N VAL A 173 -1.05 3.62 -3.10
CA VAL A 173 -0.25 3.45 -4.30
C VAL A 173 0.84 4.52 -4.29
N THR A 174 2.08 4.10 -4.50
CA THR A 174 3.22 4.99 -4.69
C THR A 174 3.91 4.66 -6.00
N LEU A 175 4.06 5.64 -6.88
CA LEU A 175 4.93 5.50 -8.05
C LEU A 175 6.38 5.55 -7.59
N VAL A 176 7.22 4.71 -8.19
CA VAL A 176 8.67 4.72 -7.93
C VAL A 176 9.25 6.11 -8.24
N SER A 177 8.73 6.82 -9.24
CA SER A 177 9.12 8.21 -9.53
C SER A 177 8.84 9.16 -8.38
N ASP A 178 7.66 9.06 -7.75
CA ASP A 178 7.23 9.97 -6.69
C ASP A 178 8.03 9.69 -5.41
N LEU A 179 8.30 8.41 -5.15
CA LEU A 179 9.15 7.97 -4.06
C LEU A 179 10.60 8.46 -4.21
N LEU A 180 11.11 8.49 -5.45
CA LEU A 180 12.44 9.03 -5.74
C LEU A 180 12.45 10.56 -5.75
N ALA A 181 11.35 11.22 -6.11
CA ALA A 181 11.25 12.68 -6.09
C ALA A 181 11.32 13.26 -4.66
N THR A 182 10.87 12.51 -3.65
CA THR A 182 11.04 12.86 -2.23
C THR A 182 12.46 12.71 -1.71
N LEU A 183 13.35 12.05 -2.46
CA LEU A 183 14.76 12.00 -2.11
C LEU A 183 15.46 13.22 -2.70
N ASP A 184 15.77 14.20 -1.86
CA ASP A 184 16.67 15.29 -2.23
C ASP A 184 18.10 14.75 -2.35
N PHE A 185 18.42 14.20 -3.52
CA PHE A 185 19.75 13.65 -3.78
C PHE A 185 20.86 14.72 -3.74
N GLU A 186 20.54 15.99 -4.02
CA GLU A 186 21.49 17.10 -3.97
C GLU A 186 21.74 17.54 -2.52
N GLY A 187 20.69 17.65 -1.70
CA GLY A 187 20.81 17.91 -0.25
C GLY A 187 21.33 16.71 0.54
N LEU A 188 21.31 15.50 -0.03
CA LEU A 188 22.06 14.39 0.51
C LEU A 188 23.56 14.63 0.30
N GLU A 189 23.99 15.04 -0.90
CA GLU A 189 25.40 15.32 -1.22
C GLU A 189 26.01 16.48 -0.40
N GLU A 190 25.20 17.39 0.14
CA GLU A 190 25.63 18.47 1.04
C GLU A 190 25.10 18.29 2.47
N GLY A 191 25.98 17.94 3.41
CA GLY A 191 25.64 17.88 4.83
C GLY A 191 26.20 19.08 5.61
N SER A 192 25.44 19.58 6.58
CA SER A 192 25.92 20.59 7.52
C SER A 192 25.77 20.12 8.96
N HIS A 193 26.83 20.22 9.76
CA HIS A 193 26.78 20.00 11.20
C HIS A 193 27.59 21.09 11.91
N LEU A 194 26.93 21.84 12.79
CA LEU A 194 27.49 23.05 13.41
C LEU A 194 27.99 24.03 12.33
N ASP A 195 29.26 24.44 12.41
CA ASP A 195 29.90 25.42 11.50
C ASP A 195 30.61 24.76 10.30
N SER A 196 30.42 23.44 10.12
CA SER A 196 31.08 22.65 9.08
C SER A 196 30.09 22.19 8.03
N ARG A 197 30.41 22.47 6.76
CA ARG A 197 29.74 21.91 5.58
C ARG A 197 30.62 20.85 4.96
N PHE A 198 30.06 19.71 4.62
CA PHE A 198 30.74 18.63 3.91
C PHE A 198 29.96 18.28 2.65
N HIS A 199 30.70 18.01 1.56
CA HIS A 199 30.13 17.59 0.29
C HIS A 199 30.65 16.19 -0.01
N TRP A 200 29.77 15.25 -0.30
CA TRP A 200 30.10 13.94 -0.88
C TRP A 200 29.42 13.82 -2.24
N ARG A 201 29.97 13.02 -3.16
CA ARG A 201 29.43 12.86 -4.51
C ARG A 201 29.22 11.39 -4.77
N ILE A 202 28.00 10.97 -5.11
CA ILE A 202 27.76 9.57 -5.51
C ILE A 202 28.33 9.39 -6.92
N LEU A 203 29.52 8.79 -6.99
CA LEU A 203 30.26 8.62 -8.24
C LEU A 203 29.73 7.52 -9.15
N ASP A 204 28.84 6.65 -8.64
CA ASP A 204 28.28 5.56 -9.42
C ASP A 204 26.75 5.45 -9.21
N ARG A 205 26.00 5.70 -10.29
CA ARG A 205 24.53 5.57 -10.33
C ARG A 205 24.10 4.27 -11.02
N THR A 206 25.05 3.41 -11.42
CA THR A 206 24.73 2.11 -12.00
C THR A 206 24.48 1.09 -10.87
N ALA A 207 23.58 0.13 -11.12
CA ALA A 207 23.35 -0.95 -10.17
C ALA A 207 24.67 -1.67 -9.92
N HIS A 208 25.08 -1.74 -8.65
CA HIS A 208 26.33 -2.37 -8.26
C HIS A 208 26.32 -3.84 -8.70
N ALA A 209 27.42 -4.33 -9.29
CA ALA A 209 27.53 -5.66 -9.90
C ALA A 209 27.23 -6.86 -8.96
N SER A 210 26.99 -6.61 -7.66
CA SER A 210 26.52 -7.61 -6.71
C SER A 210 25.05 -8.00 -6.88
N GLN A 211 24.28 -7.32 -7.74
CA GLN A 211 22.92 -7.73 -8.10
C GLN A 211 22.85 -8.79 -9.22
N GLU A 212 23.96 -9.10 -9.89
CA GLU A 212 23.98 -10.12 -10.96
C GLU A 212 24.48 -11.51 -10.51
N SER A 213 25.04 -11.65 -9.31
CA SER A 213 25.58 -12.95 -8.87
C SER A 213 24.68 -13.67 -7.87
N VAL A 214 24.07 -14.75 -8.35
CA VAL A 214 23.56 -15.86 -7.53
C VAL A 214 24.71 -16.37 -6.62
N HIS A 215 24.43 -16.45 -5.31
CA HIS A 215 25.31 -16.81 -4.19
C HIS A 215 26.11 -15.66 -3.55
N GLY A 216 25.86 -15.44 -2.25
CA GLY A 216 26.28 -14.25 -1.51
C GLY A 216 27.59 -14.36 -0.72
N ILE A 217 27.58 -13.60 0.39
CA ILE A 217 28.58 -13.44 1.47
C ILE A 217 29.59 -12.29 1.25
N PHE A 218 29.43 -11.27 2.11
CA PHE A 218 30.37 -10.25 2.61
C PHE A 218 31.64 -9.94 1.78
N ALA A 219 31.71 -8.72 1.24
CA ALA A 219 32.94 -8.15 0.72
C ALA A 219 33.53 -7.10 1.69
N HIS A 220 34.75 -7.40 2.12
CA HIS A 220 35.76 -6.60 2.82
C HIS A 220 35.63 -5.07 2.74
N SER A 221 35.67 -4.40 3.91
CA SER A 221 36.07 -3.00 4.00
C SER A 221 37.59 -2.90 3.84
N SER A 222 38.08 -2.14 2.87
CA SER A 222 39.45 -1.62 2.88
C SER A 222 39.41 -0.12 3.15
N SER A 223 39.86 0.28 4.34
CA SER A 223 40.23 1.64 4.67
C SER A 223 41.58 1.97 4.04
N ALA A 224 41.62 2.97 3.17
CA ALA A 224 42.82 3.76 2.86
C ALA A 224 42.36 5.22 2.99
N GLY A 225 42.94 6.11 3.79
CA GLY A 225 44.30 6.22 4.28
C GLY A 225 44.66 7.69 4.08
N TYR A 226 44.66 8.45 5.17
CA TYR A 226 45.04 9.88 5.19
C TYR A 226 46.45 10.05 4.61
N GLY A 227 46.61 11.00 3.68
CA GLY A 227 47.91 11.48 3.21
C GLY A 227 47.92 13.00 3.22
N VAL A 228 48.45 13.57 4.31
CA VAL A 228 48.88 14.97 4.41
C VAL A 228 50.27 15.07 3.81
N SER A 229 50.47 15.97 2.85
CA SER A 229 51.68 16.78 2.63
C SER A 229 51.33 17.90 1.65
#